data_AF-A0A7S2QZQ8-F1
#
_entry.id   AF-A0A7S2QZQ8-F1
#
_cell.length_a   1.000
_cell.length_b   1.000
_cell.length_c   1.000
_cell.angle_alpha   90.00
_cell.angle_beta   90.00
_cell.angle_gamma   90.00
#
_symmetry.space_group_name_H-M   'P 1'
#
loop_
_entity.id
_entity.type
_entity.pdbx_description
1 polymer ?
#
loop_
_entity_poly.entity_id
_entity_poly.type
_entity_poly.pdbx_seq_one_letter_code
_entity_poly.pdbx_strand_id
1 'polypeptide(L)'
;SHKRKRILLMKNVENSKRTNAASKIQNAYRQFIRKRKTAQFTSLIKLFIRGFLARKKFKIMKKGFLKIQSIYRGKSIRKKCPKRLRYAARRVHEANEKALIEPHMILGARTSSALSVLLTSQRLAEITGAMVTLETSTRLSVKCCHAFSMVNAPQILYDLIRSCNRSLPHIALLKLILKTLTNVSEHNILIGSVATPNSIEILLDVIQMFRDKIPLFYLAISLVGKIVFNDYTFLIHCCGRENRKRIEGLHSISIRKLSMSTKSPTMNKSLSQSKRSPLHAAKHDLRSCIALMKKILQATSLARKKMILEKKSRGEAVLNF
;
A
#
# COMPACT_ATOMS: atom_id res chain seq x y z
N SER A 1 104.90 -12.32 57.40
CA SER A 1 103.60 -11.62 57.31
C SER A 1 103.52 -10.60 56.14
N HIS A 2 104.52 -9.74 55.89
CA HIS A 2 104.45 -8.68 54.88
C HIS A 2 104.45 -9.09 53.38
N LYS A 3 105.23 -10.10 52.97
CA LYS A 3 105.39 -10.49 51.55
C LYS A 3 104.08 -11.02 50.92
N ARG A 4 103.28 -11.77 51.69
CA ARG A 4 101.95 -12.26 51.26
C ARG A 4 100.94 -11.13 51.07
N LYS A 5 100.93 -10.10 51.94
CA LYS A 5 100.04 -8.93 51.78
C LYS A 5 100.34 -8.15 50.49
N ARG A 6 101.62 -7.98 50.12
CA ARG A 6 102.03 -7.27 48.90
C ARG A 6 101.62 -8.02 47.62
N ILE A 7 101.74 -9.36 47.60
CA ILE A 7 101.27 -10.19 46.49
C ILE A 7 99.75 -10.13 46.34
N LEU A 8 99.00 -10.17 47.45
CA LEU A 8 97.54 -10.04 47.43
C LEU A 8 97.10 -8.67 46.91
N LEU A 9 97.77 -7.57 47.32
CA LEU A 9 97.52 -6.22 46.82
C LEU A 9 97.79 -6.09 45.32
N MET A 10 98.91 -6.62 44.82
CA MET A 10 99.21 -6.65 43.37
C MET A 10 98.14 -7.42 42.60
N LYS A 11 97.72 -8.59 43.10
CA LYS A 11 96.68 -9.42 42.48
C LYS A 11 95.31 -8.72 42.50
N ASN A 12 95.00 -7.97 43.56
CA ASN A 12 93.77 -7.17 43.65
C ASN A 12 93.78 -5.97 42.71
N VAL A 13 94.92 -5.29 42.55
CA VAL A 13 95.08 -4.20 41.57
C VAL A 13 94.98 -4.72 40.14
N GLU A 14 95.59 -5.88 39.85
CA GLU A 14 95.50 -6.50 38.53
C GLU A 14 94.08 -7.01 38.24
N ASN A 15 93.42 -7.64 39.22
CA ASN A 15 92.01 -7.99 39.12
C ASN A 15 91.14 -6.74 38.91
N SER A 16 91.37 -5.64 39.62
CA SER A 16 90.67 -4.37 39.43
C SER A 16 90.89 -3.78 38.03
N LYS A 17 92.10 -3.87 37.49
CA LYS A 17 92.39 -3.46 36.10
C LYS A 17 91.66 -4.34 35.09
N ARG A 18 91.62 -5.66 35.31
CA ARG A 18 90.89 -6.63 34.46
C ARG A 18 89.37 -6.41 34.55
N THR A 19 88.80 -6.17 35.72
CA THR A 19 87.36 -5.88 35.88
C THR A 19 86.98 -4.53 35.28
N ASN A 20 87.85 -3.52 35.37
CA ASN A 20 87.66 -2.23 34.72
C ASN A 20 87.73 -2.34 33.19
N ALA A 21 88.68 -3.11 32.64
CA ALA A 21 88.76 -3.38 31.20
C ALA A 21 87.53 -4.16 30.70
N ALA A 22 87.12 -5.22 31.42
CA ALA A 22 85.90 -5.96 31.13
C ALA A 22 84.66 -5.07 31.18
N SER A 23 84.55 -4.18 32.17
CA SER A 23 83.44 -3.23 32.30
C SER A 23 83.40 -2.24 31.14
N LYS A 24 84.55 -1.73 30.67
CA LYS A 24 84.63 -0.87 29.48
C LYS A 24 84.14 -1.59 28.22
N ILE A 25 84.58 -2.84 28.01
CA ILE A 25 84.16 -3.66 26.86
C ILE A 25 82.65 -3.95 26.93
N GLN A 26 82.15 -4.36 28.09
CA GLN A 26 80.73 -4.62 28.32
C GLN A 26 79.89 -3.36 28.11
N ASN A 27 80.34 -2.20 28.58
CA ASN A 27 79.66 -0.93 28.37
C ASN A 27 79.65 -0.52 26.89
N ALA A 28 80.76 -0.67 26.17
CA ALA A 28 80.85 -0.40 24.73
C ALA A 28 79.89 -1.33 23.94
N TYR A 29 79.88 -2.62 24.25
CA TYR A 29 78.96 -3.57 23.62
C TYR A 29 77.49 -3.26 23.93
N ARG A 30 77.15 -2.95 25.19
CA ARG A 30 75.79 -2.51 25.58
C ARG A 30 75.38 -1.25 24.84
N GLN A 31 76.27 -0.27 24.65
CA GLN A 31 76.00 0.92 23.85
C GLN A 31 75.79 0.60 22.36
N PHE A 32 76.61 -0.27 21.78
CA PHE A 32 76.44 -0.72 20.39
C PHE A 32 75.07 -1.37 20.16
N ILE A 33 74.67 -2.30 21.03
CA ILE A 33 73.36 -2.96 20.96
C ILE A 33 72.22 -1.96 21.11
N ARG A 34 72.32 -0.99 22.03
CA ARG A 34 71.32 0.08 22.17
C ARG A 34 71.20 0.91 20.90
N LYS A 35 72.32 1.38 20.32
CA LYS A 35 72.32 2.15 19.07
C LYS A 35 71.68 1.36 17.92
N ARG A 36 72.02 0.06 17.79
CA ARG A 36 71.43 -0.82 16.77
C ARG A 36 69.93 -1.01 16.96
N LYS A 37 69.47 -1.28 18.19
CA LYS A 37 68.03 -1.40 18.51
C LYS A 37 67.29 -0.09 18.24
N THR A 38 67.81 1.05 18.67
CA THR A 38 67.21 2.37 18.42
C THR A 38 67.09 2.65 16.92
N ALA A 39 68.12 2.34 16.13
CA ALA A 39 68.06 2.48 14.67
C ALA A 39 66.97 1.60 14.04
N GLN A 40 66.84 0.34 14.48
CA GLN A 40 65.78 -0.57 14.03
C GLN A 40 64.39 -0.05 14.40
N PHE A 41 64.15 0.32 15.66
CA PHE A 41 62.87 0.88 16.08
C PHE A 41 62.53 2.18 15.33
N THR A 42 63.52 3.05 15.13
CA THR A 42 63.34 4.29 14.36
C THR A 42 62.91 3.99 12.92
N SER A 43 63.52 2.98 12.29
CA SER A 43 63.15 2.57 10.93
C SER A 43 61.72 2.02 10.85
N LEU A 44 61.30 1.21 11.82
CA LEU A 44 59.94 0.67 11.91
C LEU A 44 58.91 1.79 12.13
N ILE A 45 59.17 2.69 13.08
CA ILE A 45 58.31 3.85 13.35
C ILE A 45 58.18 4.72 12.09
N LYS A 46 59.28 5.02 11.40
CA LYS A 46 59.27 5.76 10.13
C LYS A 46 58.43 5.06 9.07
N LEU A 47 58.53 3.74 8.94
CA LEU A 47 57.72 2.94 8.00
C LEU A 47 56.23 3.01 8.34
N PHE A 48 55.86 2.83 9.60
CA PHE A 48 54.48 2.94 10.07
C PHE A 48 53.89 4.33 9.82
N ILE A 49 54.64 5.39 10.15
CA ILE A 49 54.22 6.78 9.91
C ILE A 49 54.03 7.02 8.41
N ARG A 50 54.98 6.61 7.57
CA ARG A 50 54.85 6.74 6.10
C ARG A 50 53.62 6.02 5.57
N GLY A 51 53.39 4.77 6.01
CA GLY A 51 52.22 4.00 5.63
C GLY A 51 50.91 4.64 6.10
N PHE A 52 50.88 5.18 7.31
CA PHE A 52 49.72 5.91 7.86
C PHE A 52 49.42 7.17 7.04
N LEU A 53 50.42 7.99 6.77
CA LEU A 53 50.28 9.22 5.97
C LEU A 53 49.81 8.90 4.53
N ALA A 54 50.38 7.87 3.90
CA ALA A 54 49.96 7.42 2.57
C ALA A 54 48.49 6.98 2.54
N ARG A 55 48.06 6.16 3.52
CA ARG A 55 46.66 5.74 3.66
C ARG A 55 45.73 6.92 3.95
N LYS A 56 46.14 7.88 4.78
CA LYS A 56 45.38 9.11 5.07
C LYS A 56 45.19 9.93 3.78
N LYS A 57 46.26 10.15 3.01
CA LYS A 57 46.21 10.86 1.72
C LYS A 57 45.30 10.13 0.72
N PHE A 58 45.45 8.82 0.58
CA PHE A 58 44.60 8.01 -0.31
C PHE A 58 43.12 8.09 0.08
N LYS A 59 42.77 8.01 1.37
CA LYS A 59 41.38 8.14 1.84
C LYS A 59 40.79 9.51 1.48
N ILE A 60 41.54 10.59 1.63
CA ILE A 60 41.09 11.94 1.26
C ILE A 60 40.86 12.04 -0.25
N MET A 61 41.82 11.60 -1.06
CA MET A 61 41.70 11.60 -2.52
C MET A 61 40.52 10.75 -3.00
N LYS A 62 40.38 9.53 -2.46
CA LYS A 62 39.27 8.62 -2.79
C LYS A 62 37.92 9.25 -2.47
N LYS A 63 37.77 9.88 -1.30
CA LYS A 63 36.53 10.59 -0.94
C LYS A 63 36.21 11.71 -1.94
N GLY A 64 37.20 12.52 -2.31
CA GLY A 64 37.04 13.58 -3.32
C GLY A 64 36.63 13.02 -4.67
N PHE A 65 37.31 11.97 -5.15
CA PHE A 65 36.99 11.33 -6.43
C PHE A 65 35.60 10.70 -6.44
N LEU A 66 35.21 9.99 -5.38
CA LEU A 66 33.87 9.43 -5.25
C LEU A 66 32.79 10.53 -5.24
N LYS A 67 33.07 11.67 -4.60
CA LYS A 67 32.15 12.83 -4.64
C LYS A 67 31.99 13.35 -6.06
N ILE A 68 33.09 13.55 -6.80
CA ILE A 68 33.04 13.99 -8.20
C ILE A 68 32.28 12.97 -9.06
N GLN A 69 32.58 11.67 -8.92
CA GLN A 69 31.87 10.61 -9.63
C GLN A 69 30.36 10.61 -9.34
N SER A 70 29.96 10.81 -8.07
CA SER A 70 28.55 10.88 -7.69
C SER A 70 27.83 12.06 -8.35
N ILE A 71 28.48 13.22 -8.41
CA ILE A 71 27.95 14.44 -9.04
C ILE A 71 27.81 14.21 -10.55
N TYR A 72 28.85 13.67 -11.20
CA TYR A 72 28.83 13.38 -12.64
C TYR A 72 27.74 12.37 -13.01
N ARG A 73 27.65 11.25 -12.28
CA ARG A 73 26.59 10.24 -12.49
C ARG A 73 25.20 10.86 -12.33
N GLY A 74 24.99 11.66 -11.27
CA GLY A 74 23.74 12.37 -11.05
C GLY A 74 23.41 13.40 -12.15
N LYS A 75 24.41 14.11 -12.68
CA LYS A 75 24.24 15.05 -13.81
C LYS A 75 23.92 14.31 -15.11
N SER A 76 24.60 13.21 -15.40
CA SER A 76 24.38 12.39 -16.59
C SER A 76 22.95 11.82 -16.62
N ILE A 77 22.47 11.29 -15.49
CA ILE A 77 21.08 10.83 -15.34
C ILE A 77 20.10 12.00 -15.56
N ARG A 78 20.34 13.16 -14.94
CA ARG A 78 19.46 14.34 -15.09
C ARG A 78 19.44 14.91 -16.51
N LYS A 79 20.57 14.84 -17.23
CA LYS A 79 20.67 15.24 -18.65
C LYS A 79 19.88 14.29 -19.55
N LYS A 80 19.94 12.98 -19.30
CA LYS A 80 19.17 11.95 -20.03
C LYS A 80 17.71 11.85 -19.58
N CYS A 81 17.34 12.47 -18.46
CA CYS A 81 15.98 12.42 -17.92
C CYS A 81 14.98 13.08 -18.89
N PRO A 82 13.89 12.39 -19.27
CA PRO A 82 12.90 12.94 -20.17
C PRO A 82 12.15 14.12 -19.52
N LYS A 83 11.73 15.09 -20.34
CA LYS A 83 10.98 16.28 -19.88
C LYS A 83 9.76 15.90 -19.01
N ARG A 84 9.07 14.81 -19.36
CA ARG A 84 7.90 14.29 -18.63
C ARG A 84 8.23 13.91 -17.19
N LEU A 85 9.36 13.24 -16.95
CA LEU A 85 9.75 12.81 -15.61
C LEU A 85 10.17 14.00 -14.74
N ARG A 86 10.88 14.98 -15.32
CA ARG A 86 11.18 16.24 -14.61
C ARG A 86 9.92 17.01 -14.22
N TYR A 87 8.95 17.08 -15.13
CA TYR A 87 7.66 17.72 -14.86
C TYR A 87 6.88 16.99 -13.74
N ALA A 88 6.86 15.66 -13.77
CA ALA A 88 6.24 14.85 -12.71
C ALA A 88 6.92 15.08 -11.36
N ALA A 89 8.25 15.05 -11.30
CA ALA A 89 9.00 15.31 -10.07
C ALA A 89 8.73 16.72 -9.51
N ARG A 90 8.69 17.73 -10.38
CA ARG A 90 8.36 19.11 -10.00
C ARG A 90 6.95 19.19 -9.40
N ARG A 91 5.95 18.58 -10.05
CA ARG A 91 4.59 18.54 -9.53
C ARG A 91 4.47 17.85 -8.16
N VAL A 92 5.23 16.78 -7.93
CA VAL A 92 5.26 16.10 -6.62
C VAL A 92 5.86 17.03 -5.57
N HIS A 93 6.96 17.72 -5.90
CA HIS A 93 7.56 18.69 -4.99
C HIS A 93 6.61 19.85 -4.67
N GLU A 94 6.00 20.47 -5.69
CA GLU A 94 5.00 21.54 -5.51
C GLU A 94 3.81 21.06 -4.66
N ALA A 95 3.35 19.82 -4.83
CA ALA A 95 2.28 19.25 -4.02
C ALA A 95 2.70 19.04 -2.55
N ASN A 96 3.95 18.63 -2.30
CA ASN A 96 4.48 18.48 -0.95
C ASN A 96 4.63 19.83 -0.23
N GLU A 97 5.13 20.86 -0.91
CA GLU A 97 5.21 22.22 -0.34
C GLU A 97 3.82 22.76 -0.01
N LYS A 98 2.85 22.59 -0.91
CA LYS A 98 1.45 22.97 -0.65
C LYS A 98 0.85 22.21 0.52
N ALA A 99 1.18 20.94 0.70
CA ALA A 99 0.73 20.15 1.85
C ALA A 99 1.26 20.67 3.20
N LEU A 100 2.43 21.32 3.20
CA LEU A 100 2.98 21.99 4.40
C LEU A 100 2.26 23.32 4.69
N ILE A 101 1.95 24.08 3.65
CA ILE A 101 1.27 25.39 3.76
C ILE A 101 -0.21 25.22 4.13
N GLU A 102 -0.88 24.22 3.55
CA GLU A 102 -2.31 23.94 3.75
C GLU A 102 -2.53 22.51 4.25
N PRO A 103 -2.19 22.19 5.51
CA PRO A 103 -2.34 20.83 6.04
C PRO A 103 -3.78 20.30 5.99
N HIS A 104 -4.77 21.19 6.06
CA HIS A 104 -6.20 20.83 5.97
C HIS A 104 -6.61 20.37 4.56
N MET A 105 -5.83 20.70 3.52
CA MET A 105 -6.10 20.32 2.13
C MET A 105 -5.50 18.96 1.74
N ILE A 106 -4.68 18.35 2.61
CA ILE A 106 -4.15 17.01 2.36
C ILE A 106 -5.29 15.98 2.33
N LEU A 107 -5.09 14.91 1.56
CA LEU A 107 -6.13 13.90 1.34
C LEU A 107 -6.66 13.31 2.66
N GLY A 108 -5.77 13.08 3.64
CA GLY A 108 -6.14 12.57 4.96
C GLY A 108 -7.05 13.53 5.73
N ALA A 109 -6.63 14.80 5.89
CA ALA A 109 -7.42 15.80 6.61
C ALA A 109 -8.79 16.04 5.98
N ARG A 110 -8.85 16.12 4.64
CA ARG A 110 -10.11 16.22 3.91
C ARG A 110 -11.01 15.00 4.09
N THR A 111 -10.43 13.80 4.15
CA THR A 111 -11.19 12.57 4.43
C THR A 111 -11.75 12.59 5.84
N SER A 112 -10.94 12.96 6.85
CA SER A 112 -11.39 13.08 8.23
C SER A 112 -12.50 14.10 8.39
N SER A 113 -12.38 15.27 7.76
CA SER A 113 -13.45 16.29 7.75
C SER A 113 -14.71 15.83 7.04
N ALA A 114 -14.60 15.13 5.91
CA ALA A 114 -15.77 14.57 5.23
C ALA A 114 -16.45 13.46 6.06
N LEU A 115 -15.67 12.64 6.77
CA LEU A 115 -16.22 11.66 7.71
C LEU A 115 -16.94 12.36 8.87
N SER A 116 -16.38 13.42 9.46
CA SER A 116 -17.06 14.14 10.54
C SER A 116 -18.39 14.72 10.08
N VAL A 117 -18.47 15.29 8.88
CA VAL A 117 -19.73 15.78 8.30
C VAL A 117 -20.72 14.65 8.08
N LEU A 118 -20.28 13.49 7.55
CA LEU A 118 -21.14 12.32 7.36
C LEU A 118 -21.74 11.82 8.68
N LEU A 119 -20.98 11.88 9.78
CA LEU A 119 -21.40 11.40 11.09
C LEU A 119 -22.36 12.36 11.82
N THR A 120 -22.30 13.66 11.50
CA THR A 120 -22.94 14.71 12.33
C THR A 120 -24.02 15.51 11.61
N SER A 121 -23.92 15.68 10.29
CA SER A 121 -24.85 16.52 9.54
C SER A 121 -26.07 15.73 9.07
N GLN A 122 -27.24 16.38 9.14
CA GLN A 122 -28.49 15.89 8.56
C GLN A 122 -28.84 16.62 7.25
N ARG A 123 -28.04 17.61 6.85
CA ARG A 123 -28.33 18.45 5.69
C ARG A 123 -27.84 17.78 4.42
N LEU A 124 -28.77 17.49 3.50
CA LEU A 124 -28.47 16.77 2.24
C LEU A 124 -27.33 17.39 1.43
N ALA A 125 -27.25 18.73 1.37
CA ALA A 125 -26.20 19.45 0.64
C ALA A 125 -24.81 19.21 1.26
N GLU A 126 -24.70 19.28 2.58
CA GLU A 126 -23.44 19.04 3.31
C GLU A 126 -23.01 17.58 3.20
N ILE A 127 -23.95 16.64 3.38
CA ILE A 127 -23.70 15.19 3.19
C ILE A 127 -23.23 14.91 1.77
N THR A 128 -23.86 15.53 0.76
CA THR A 128 -23.46 15.35 -0.64
C THR A 128 -22.06 15.88 -0.89
N GLY A 129 -21.72 17.06 -0.35
CA GLY A 129 -20.36 17.62 -0.42
C GLY A 129 -19.31 16.71 0.23
N ALA A 130 -19.62 16.14 1.40
CA ALA A 130 -18.78 15.15 2.06
C ALA A 130 -18.62 13.88 1.21
N MET A 131 -19.70 13.36 0.61
CA MET A 131 -19.67 12.17 -0.25
C MET A 131 -18.81 12.34 -1.49
N VAL A 132 -18.77 13.52 -2.11
CA VAL A 132 -17.85 13.79 -3.23
C VAL A 132 -16.40 13.61 -2.80
N THR A 133 -16.06 14.09 -1.60
CA THR A 133 -14.72 13.96 -1.03
C THR A 133 -14.41 12.50 -0.68
N LEU A 134 -15.33 11.79 -0.02
CA LEU A 134 -15.13 10.38 0.34
C LEU A 134 -15.03 9.45 -0.88
N GLU A 135 -15.85 9.67 -1.91
CA GLU A 135 -15.77 8.88 -3.15
C GLU A 135 -14.40 9.03 -3.81
N THR A 136 -13.87 10.26 -3.80
CA THR A 136 -12.55 10.54 -4.37
C THR A 136 -11.43 9.97 -3.50
N SER A 137 -11.49 10.14 -2.18
CA SER A 137 -10.41 9.70 -1.29
C SER A 137 -10.31 8.18 -1.19
N THR A 138 -11.44 7.48 -1.11
CA THR A 138 -11.48 6.01 -1.14
C THR A 138 -11.01 5.43 -2.47
N ARG A 139 -11.24 6.13 -3.59
CA ARG A 139 -10.68 5.73 -4.90
C ARG A 139 -9.16 5.87 -4.96
N LEU A 140 -8.58 6.84 -4.26
CA LEU A 140 -7.16 7.20 -4.36
C LEU A 140 -6.27 6.56 -3.29
N SER A 141 -6.82 6.12 -2.16
CA SER A 141 -6.02 5.66 -1.02
C SER A 141 -6.70 4.59 -0.17
N VAL A 142 -6.06 3.42 -0.07
CA VAL A 142 -6.48 2.35 0.84
C VAL A 142 -6.49 2.79 2.31
N LYS A 143 -5.61 3.72 2.72
CA LYS A 143 -5.62 4.28 4.08
C LYS A 143 -6.90 5.06 4.37
N CYS A 144 -7.43 5.76 3.36
CA CYS A 144 -8.73 6.43 3.46
C CYS A 144 -9.88 5.41 3.52
N CYS A 145 -9.78 4.29 2.79
CA CYS A 145 -10.72 3.17 2.94
C CYS A 145 -10.72 2.59 4.35
N HIS A 146 -9.53 2.38 4.96
CA HIS A 146 -9.45 1.97 6.37
C HIS A 146 -10.08 2.98 7.30
N ALA A 147 -9.75 4.28 7.18
CA ALA A 147 -10.33 5.32 8.02
C ALA A 147 -11.87 5.36 7.91
N PHE A 148 -12.40 5.18 6.70
CA PHE A 148 -13.83 5.06 6.43
C PHE A 148 -14.46 3.85 7.14
N SER A 149 -13.84 2.67 7.05
CA SER A 149 -14.33 1.46 7.73
C SER A 149 -14.25 1.54 9.25
N MET A 150 -13.21 2.17 9.80
CA MET A 150 -12.98 2.28 11.26
C MET A 150 -14.07 3.07 12.00
N VAL A 151 -14.71 4.03 11.33
CA VAL A 151 -15.79 4.84 11.92
C VAL A 151 -17.18 4.30 11.60
N ASN A 152 -17.28 3.04 11.17
CA ASN A 152 -18.54 2.38 10.76
C ASN A 152 -19.34 3.17 9.71
N ALA A 153 -18.66 3.92 8.84
CA ALA A 153 -19.30 4.66 7.77
C ALA A 153 -20.12 3.79 6.80
N PRO A 154 -19.76 2.52 6.49
CA PRO A 154 -20.60 1.66 5.65
C PRO A 154 -22.04 1.55 6.15
N GLN A 155 -22.25 1.36 7.45
CA GLN A 155 -23.59 1.24 8.03
C GLN A 155 -24.40 2.53 7.83
N ILE A 156 -23.79 3.68 8.08
CA ILE A 156 -24.42 5.00 7.89
C ILE A 156 -24.78 5.22 6.42
N LEU A 157 -23.92 4.79 5.49
CA LEU A 157 -24.24 4.87 4.07
C LEU A 157 -25.45 3.99 3.71
N TYR A 158 -25.57 2.79 4.28
CA TYR A 158 -26.75 1.96 4.07
C TYR A 158 -28.02 2.59 4.64
N ASP A 159 -27.95 3.27 5.77
CA ASP A 159 -29.09 4.00 6.34
C ASP A 159 -29.48 5.20 5.47
N LEU A 160 -28.51 5.93 4.91
CA LEU A 160 -28.76 6.97 3.93
C LEU A 160 -29.39 6.43 2.64
N ILE A 161 -28.97 5.25 2.15
CA ILE A 161 -29.57 4.61 0.97
C ILE A 161 -31.08 4.39 1.19
N ARG A 162 -31.49 3.93 2.36
CA ARG A 162 -32.92 3.71 2.67
C ARG A 162 -33.75 4.98 2.59
N SER A 163 -33.16 6.13 2.90
CA SER A 163 -33.82 7.44 2.77
C SER A 163 -33.81 8.01 1.34
N CYS A 164 -33.10 7.39 0.40
CA CYS A 164 -32.98 7.89 -0.96
C CYS A 164 -34.21 7.58 -1.82
N ASN A 165 -34.71 8.61 -2.51
CA ASN A 165 -35.82 8.49 -3.46
C ASN A 165 -35.35 8.70 -4.91
N ARG A 166 -36.30 8.76 -5.87
CA ARG A 166 -36.03 8.90 -7.30
C ARG A 166 -35.76 10.33 -7.79
N SER A 167 -35.74 11.33 -6.92
CA SER A 167 -35.39 12.69 -7.31
C SER A 167 -33.92 12.78 -7.73
N LEU A 168 -33.61 13.73 -8.61
CA LEU A 168 -32.24 13.94 -9.11
C LEU A 168 -31.16 14.11 -8.03
N PRO A 169 -31.36 14.91 -6.95
CA PRO A 169 -30.34 15.04 -5.92
C PRO A 169 -30.08 13.72 -5.19
N HIS A 170 -31.11 12.94 -4.87
CA HIS A 170 -30.95 11.64 -4.22
C HIS A 170 -30.30 10.61 -5.14
N ILE A 171 -30.61 10.61 -6.44
CA ILE A 171 -29.93 9.76 -7.43
C ILE A 171 -28.43 10.09 -7.50
N ALA A 172 -28.07 11.37 -7.48
CA ALA A 172 -26.68 11.81 -7.50
C ALA A 172 -25.94 11.36 -6.23
N LEU A 173 -26.54 11.54 -5.06
CA LEU A 173 -26.01 11.06 -3.79
C LEU A 173 -25.85 9.53 -3.76
N LEU A 174 -26.88 8.79 -4.16
CA LEU A 174 -26.87 7.33 -4.20
C LEU A 174 -25.73 6.81 -5.10
N LYS A 175 -25.48 7.47 -6.23
CA LYS A 175 -24.36 7.13 -7.11
C LYS A 175 -23.02 7.29 -6.41
N LEU A 176 -22.83 8.36 -5.63
CA LEU A 176 -21.61 8.57 -4.85
C LEU A 176 -21.47 7.49 -3.77
N ILE A 177 -22.54 7.19 -3.04
CA ILE A 177 -22.56 6.16 -2.00
C ILE A 177 -22.13 4.79 -2.58
N LEU A 178 -22.79 4.33 -3.65
CA LEU A 178 -22.49 3.03 -4.24
C LEU A 178 -21.05 2.95 -4.77
N LYS A 179 -20.51 4.05 -5.32
CA LYS A 179 -19.11 4.12 -5.75
C LYS A 179 -18.15 4.03 -4.57
N THR A 180 -18.42 4.75 -3.49
CA THR A 180 -17.60 4.70 -2.27
C THR A 180 -17.56 3.29 -1.69
N LEU A 181 -18.72 2.64 -1.53
CA LEU A 181 -18.79 1.23 -1.09
C LEU A 181 -18.07 0.28 -2.07
N THR A 182 -18.17 0.54 -3.37
CA THR A 182 -17.45 -0.23 -4.40
C THR A 182 -15.94 -0.08 -4.26
N ASN A 183 -15.43 1.14 -4.07
CA ASN A 183 -14.00 1.40 -3.87
C ASN A 183 -13.45 0.64 -2.65
N VAL A 184 -14.17 0.70 -1.52
CA VAL A 184 -13.76 0.02 -0.28
C VAL A 184 -13.79 -1.51 -0.45
N SER A 185 -14.83 -2.04 -1.13
CA SER A 185 -14.95 -3.48 -1.40
C SER A 185 -13.98 -4.02 -2.46
N GLU A 186 -13.20 -3.19 -3.16
CA GLU A 186 -12.05 -3.68 -3.95
C GLU A 186 -10.93 -4.26 -3.07
N HIS A 187 -10.93 -3.96 -1.77
CA HIS A 187 -9.93 -4.44 -0.83
C HIS A 187 -10.49 -5.62 -0.02
N ASN A 188 -9.98 -6.83 -0.25
CA ASN A 188 -10.45 -8.06 0.40
C ASN A 188 -10.47 -7.98 1.94
N ILE A 189 -9.57 -7.21 2.55
CA ILE A 189 -9.53 -7.03 4.02
C ILE A 189 -10.65 -6.12 4.54
N LEU A 190 -11.26 -5.29 3.68
CA LEU A 190 -12.29 -4.31 4.06
C LEU A 190 -13.70 -4.72 3.64
N ILE A 191 -13.85 -5.71 2.78
CA ILE A 191 -15.15 -6.16 2.30
C ILE A 191 -16.09 -6.58 3.43
N GLY A 192 -15.57 -7.16 4.53
CA GLY A 192 -16.35 -7.50 5.72
C GLY A 192 -16.98 -6.27 6.39
N SER A 193 -16.32 -5.10 6.33
CA SER A 193 -16.90 -3.84 6.82
C SER A 193 -18.05 -3.32 5.95
N VAL A 194 -18.02 -3.64 4.65
CA VAL A 194 -19.05 -3.25 3.68
C VAL A 194 -20.23 -4.24 3.67
N ALA A 195 -19.97 -5.49 4.03
CA ALA A 195 -20.97 -6.54 4.17
C ALA A 195 -21.68 -6.43 5.53
N THR A 196 -22.49 -5.39 5.72
CA THR A 196 -23.33 -5.26 6.93
C THR A 196 -24.49 -6.26 6.91
N PRO A 197 -25.09 -6.64 8.06
CA PRO A 197 -26.14 -7.66 8.10
C PRO A 197 -27.31 -7.43 7.15
N ASN A 198 -27.68 -6.16 6.93
CA ASN A 198 -28.79 -5.76 6.07
C ASN A 198 -28.37 -5.36 4.66
N SER A 199 -27.08 -5.41 4.33
CA SER A 199 -26.53 -4.92 3.07
C SER A 199 -27.21 -5.52 1.84
N ILE A 200 -27.45 -6.84 1.84
CA ILE A 200 -28.07 -7.55 0.73
C ILE A 200 -29.50 -7.07 0.47
N GLU A 201 -30.32 -6.94 1.52
CA GLU A 201 -31.71 -6.50 1.37
C GLU A 201 -31.79 -5.09 0.80
N ILE A 202 -31.01 -4.16 1.37
CA ILE A 202 -30.96 -2.77 0.93
C ILE A 202 -30.47 -2.67 -0.52
N LEU A 203 -29.43 -3.44 -0.89
CA LEU A 203 -28.92 -3.43 -2.25
C LEU A 203 -29.94 -4.02 -3.23
N LEU A 204 -30.66 -5.09 -2.87
CA LEU A 204 -31.72 -5.63 -3.71
C LEU A 204 -32.87 -4.62 -3.90
N ASP A 205 -33.20 -3.84 -2.88
CA ASP A 205 -34.19 -2.74 -2.98
C ASP A 205 -33.71 -1.67 -3.96
N VAL A 206 -32.44 -1.27 -3.87
CA VAL A 206 -31.82 -0.33 -4.83
C VAL A 206 -31.85 -0.89 -6.25
N ILE A 207 -31.51 -2.16 -6.43
CA ILE A 207 -31.49 -2.83 -7.75
C ILE A 207 -32.91 -2.84 -8.35
N GLN A 208 -33.92 -3.15 -7.53
CA GLN A 208 -35.32 -3.19 -7.94
C GLN A 208 -35.87 -1.80 -8.26
N MET A 209 -35.57 -0.82 -7.41
CA MET A 209 -35.98 0.56 -7.59
C MET A 209 -35.32 1.17 -8.83
N PHE A 210 -34.00 1.08 -9.01
CA PHE A 210 -33.26 1.79 -10.05
C PHE A 210 -32.88 0.95 -11.28
N ARG A 211 -33.62 -0.12 -11.59
CA ARG A 211 -33.40 -1.00 -12.76
C ARG A 211 -33.41 -0.31 -14.12
N ASP A 212 -34.03 0.87 -14.22
CA ASP A 212 -34.02 1.70 -15.42
C ASP A 212 -32.72 2.52 -15.56
N LYS A 213 -32.02 2.79 -14.46
CA LYS A 213 -30.77 3.56 -14.39
C LYS A 213 -29.55 2.63 -14.37
N ILE A 214 -29.09 2.22 -15.56
CA ILE A 214 -28.01 1.23 -15.74
C ILE A 214 -26.76 1.48 -14.86
N PRO A 215 -26.24 2.71 -14.69
CA PRO A 215 -25.06 2.92 -13.84
C PRO A 215 -25.28 2.55 -12.36
N LEU A 216 -26.45 2.87 -11.80
CA LEU A 216 -26.79 2.51 -10.42
C LEU A 216 -27.03 1.01 -10.30
N PHE A 217 -27.78 0.46 -11.25
CA PHE A 217 -28.08 -0.96 -11.33
C PHE A 217 -26.80 -1.80 -11.38
N TYR A 218 -25.82 -1.40 -12.19
CA TYR A 218 -24.53 -2.06 -12.30
C TYR A 218 -23.72 -1.98 -11.01
N LEU A 219 -23.61 -0.80 -10.39
CA LEU A 219 -22.87 -0.64 -9.15
C LEU A 219 -23.46 -1.50 -8.02
N ALA A 220 -24.79 -1.50 -7.88
CA ALA A 220 -25.45 -2.27 -6.82
C ALA A 220 -25.33 -3.78 -7.04
N ILE A 221 -25.54 -4.29 -8.26
CA ILE A 221 -25.36 -5.73 -8.57
C ILE A 221 -23.90 -6.16 -8.39
N SER A 222 -22.96 -5.34 -8.83
CA SER A 222 -21.52 -5.59 -8.63
C SER A 222 -21.19 -5.72 -7.15
N LEU A 223 -21.72 -4.82 -6.31
CA LEU A 223 -21.51 -4.83 -4.87
C LEU A 223 -22.12 -6.07 -4.20
N VAL A 224 -23.36 -6.44 -4.57
CA VAL A 224 -23.99 -7.70 -4.10
C VAL A 224 -23.11 -8.90 -4.46
N GLY A 225 -22.64 -8.98 -5.70
CA GLY A 225 -21.77 -10.08 -6.12
C GLY A 225 -20.49 -10.16 -5.29
N LYS A 226 -19.81 -9.03 -5.04
CA LYS A 226 -18.62 -9.02 -4.19
C LYS A 226 -18.91 -9.54 -2.78
N ILE A 227 -19.96 -9.02 -2.13
CA ILE A 227 -20.32 -9.42 -0.76
C ILE A 227 -20.62 -10.92 -0.70
N VAL A 228 -21.49 -11.39 -1.61
CA VAL A 228 -21.96 -12.79 -1.65
C VAL A 228 -20.84 -13.79 -1.96
N PHE A 229 -19.88 -13.43 -2.82
CA PHE A 229 -18.77 -14.31 -3.17
C PHE A 229 -17.60 -14.23 -2.19
N ASN A 230 -17.61 -13.26 -1.27
CA ASN A 230 -16.60 -13.18 -0.22
C ASN A 230 -16.99 -13.96 1.04
N ASP A 231 -18.27 -13.94 1.41
CA ASP A 231 -18.74 -14.57 2.63
C ASP A 231 -20.02 -15.37 2.38
N TYR A 232 -19.94 -16.68 2.70
CA TYR A 232 -20.98 -17.66 2.46
C TYR A 232 -22.28 -17.33 3.23
N THR A 233 -22.19 -16.64 4.37
CA THR A 233 -23.39 -16.22 5.13
C THR A 233 -24.31 -15.36 4.27
N PHE A 234 -23.76 -14.38 3.55
CA PHE A 234 -24.52 -13.51 2.64
C PHE A 234 -25.05 -14.25 1.41
N LEU A 235 -24.35 -15.30 0.95
CA LEU A 235 -24.90 -16.21 -0.07
C LEU A 235 -26.15 -16.93 0.45
N ILE A 236 -26.15 -17.36 1.71
CA ILE A 236 -27.34 -17.97 2.34
C ILE A 236 -28.48 -16.96 2.48
N HIS A 237 -28.20 -15.69 2.79
CA HIS A 237 -29.24 -14.64 2.77
C HIS A 237 -29.89 -14.50 1.38
N CYS A 238 -29.12 -14.64 0.29
CA CYS A 238 -29.66 -14.69 -1.08
C CYS A 238 -30.44 -15.97 -1.38
N CYS A 239 -30.17 -17.07 -0.66
CA CYS A 239 -30.92 -18.31 -0.77
C CYS A 239 -32.34 -18.20 -0.21
N GLY A 240 -32.68 -17.20 0.61
CA GLY A 240 -34.05 -17.01 1.10
C GLY A 240 -35.06 -16.93 -0.05
N ARG A 241 -36.23 -17.57 0.11
CA ARG A 241 -37.24 -17.70 -0.97
C ARG A 241 -37.58 -16.37 -1.64
N GLU A 242 -37.71 -15.32 -0.85
CA GLU A 242 -38.06 -13.98 -1.33
C GLU A 242 -36.91 -13.35 -2.13
N ASN A 243 -35.71 -13.28 -1.55
CA ASN A 243 -34.52 -12.73 -2.22
C ASN A 243 -34.20 -13.45 -3.52
N ARG A 244 -34.31 -14.79 -3.54
CA ARG A 244 -34.12 -15.58 -4.76
C ARG A 244 -35.13 -15.21 -5.84
N LYS A 245 -36.43 -15.16 -5.52
CA LYS A 245 -37.48 -14.74 -6.48
C LYS A 245 -37.22 -13.34 -7.03
N ARG A 246 -36.79 -12.41 -6.17
CA ARG A 246 -36.42 -11.04 -6.59
C ARG A 246 -35.30 -11.07 -7.62
N ILE A 247 -34.21 -11.82 -7.35
CA ILE A 247 -33.08 -11.94 -8.29
C ILE A 247 -33.50 -12.62 -9.60
N GLU A 248 -34.32 -13.66 -9.57
CA GLU A 248 -34.86 -14.33 -10.76
C GLU A 248 -35.71 -13.38 -11.62
N GLY A 249 -36.60 -12.62 -10.97
CA GLY A 249 -37.39 -11.57 -11.62
C GLY A 249 -36.51 -10.52 -12.29
N LEU A 250 -35.52 -9.99 -11.56
CA LEU A 250 -34.59 -8.98 -12.08
C LEU A 250 -33.74 -9.50 -13.25
N HIS A 251 -33.27 -10.76 -13.17
CA HIS A 251 -32.53 -11.41 -14.24
C HIS A 251 -33.40 -11.57 -15.50
N SER A 252 -34.64 -12.04 -15.35
CA SER A 252 -35.57 -12.21 -16.49
C SER A 252 -35.91 -10.87 -17.16
N ILE A 253 -36.18 -9.82 -16.38
CA ILE A 253 -36.46 -8.47 -16.89
C ILE A 253 -35.24 -7.92 -17.62
N SER A 254 -34.04 -8.13 -17.09
CA SER A 254 -32.79 -7.64 -17.69
C SER A 254 -32.49 -8.33 -19.03
N ILE A 255 -32.74 -9.64 -19.15
CA ILE A 255 -32.63 -10.37 -20.42
C ILE A 255 -33.62 -9.82 -21.46
N ARG A 256 -34.89 -9.60 -21.08
CA ARG A 256 -35.91 -9.02 -21.97
C ARG A 256 -35.52 -7.62 -22.43
N LYS A 257 -34.99 -6.78 -21.53
CA LYS A 257 -34.50 -5.43 -21.86
C LYS A 257 -33.33 -5.46 -22.84
N LEU A 258 -32.40 -6.40 -22.68
CA LEU A 258 -31.28 -6.57 -23.60
C LEU A 258 -31.76 -7.03 -24.99
N SER A 259 -32.69 -7.99 -25.06
CA SER A 259 -33.21 -8.51 -26.34
C SER A 259 -34.04 -7.49 -27.12
N MET A 260 -34.82 -6.64 -26.43
CA MET A 260 -35.52 -5.52 -27.07
C MET A 260 -34.54 -4.48 -27.64
N SER A 261 -33.44 -4.19 -26.92
CA SER A 261 -32.42 -3.22 -27.36
C SER A 261 -31.57 -3.72 -28.54
N THR A 262 -31.59 -5.01 -28.85
CA THR A 262 -30.93 -5.61 -30.03
C THR A 262 -31.84 -5.69 -31.26
N LYS A 263 -33.17 -5.63 -31.09
CA LYS A 263 -34.15 -5.72 -32.18
C LYS A 263 -34.53 -4.37 -32.81
N SER A 264 -34.13 -3.25 -32.21
CA SER A 264 -34.34 -1.91 -32.78
C SER A 264 -33.44 -1.72 -34.02
N PRO A 265 -33.98 -1.34 -35.19
CA PRO A 265 -33.19 -1.08 -36.38
C PRO A 265 -32.44 0.24 -36.18
N THR A 266 -31.16 0.16 -35.85
CA THR A 266 -30.30 1.35 -35.82
C THR A 266 -29.97 1.76 -37.25
N MET A 267 -30.69 2.75 -37.77
CA MET A 267 -30.26 3.53 -38.93
C MET A 267 -28.86 4.10 -38.71
N ASN A 268 -28.03 3.95 -39.75
CA ASN A 268 -26.78 4.64 -40.07
C ASN A 268 -25.70 4.70 -38.97
N LYS A 269 -24.64 3.90 -39.17
CA LYS A 269 -23.36 4.11 -38.51
C LYS A 269 -22.26 4.29 -39.56
N SER A 270 -22.05 5.55 -39.95
CA SER A 270 -20.80 6.01 -40.51
C SER A 270 -19.68 5.95 -39.46
N LEU A 271 -18.49 5.69 -39.95
CA LEU A 271 -17.25 5.42 -39.22
C LEU A 271 -16.82 6.62 -38.35
N SER A 272 -16.46 6.34 -37.09
CA SER A 272 -15.17 6.78 -36.53
C SER A 272 -14.89 6.06 -35.20
N GLN A 273 -13.64 5.62 -35.08
CA GLN A 273 -13.11 4.87 -33.94
C GLN A 273 -12.82 5.79 -32.73
N SER A 274 -12.73 5.16 -31.55
CA SER A 274 -11.98 5.59 -30.36
C SER A 274 -12.71 6.14 -29.13
N LYS A 275 -14.04 6.10 -29.04
CA LYS A 275 -14.74 6.15 -27.73
C LYS A 275 -15.91 5.18 -27.74
N ARG A 276 -15.97 4.24 -26.78
CA ARG A 276 -17.16 3.40 -26.59
C ARG A 276 -18.35 4.34 -26.40
N SER A 277 -19.24 4.42 -27.37
CA SER A 277 -20.44 5.25 -27.29
C SER A 277 -21.19 4.95 -25.99
N PRO A 278 -21.81 5.94 -25.31
CA PRO A 278 -22.53 5.73 -24.04
C PRO A 278 -23.54 4.57 -24.09
N LEU A 279 -24.19 4.37 -25.23
CA LEU A 279 -25.11 3.26 -25.48
C LEU A 279 -24.41 1.89 -25.45
N HIS A 280 -23.19 1.79 -25.97
CA HIS A 280 -22.42 0.54 -25.98
C HIS A 280 -21.89 0.18 -24.58
N ALA A 281 -21.46 1.19 -23.81
CA ALA A 281 -21.12 1.00 -22.40
C ALA A 281 -22.33 0.50 -21.58
N ALA A 282 -23.50 1.12 -21.74
CA ALA A 282 -24.72 0.68 -21.06
C ALA A 282 -25.14 -0.76 -21.44
N LYS A 283 -24.99 -1.15 -22.71
CA LYS A 283 -25.25 -2.53 -23.15
C LYS A 283 -24.26 -3.52 -22.54
N HIS A 284 -22.97 -3.16 -22.46
CA HIS A 284 -21.94 -3.97 -21.82
C HIS A 284 -22.24 -4.17 -20.32
N ASP A 285 -22.54 -3.09 -19.60
CA ASP A 285 -22.81 -3.14 -18.17
C ASP A 285 -24.06 -3.98 -17.87
N LEU A 286 -25.11 -3.85 -18.69
CA LEU A 286 -26.31 -4.70 -18.57
C LEU A 286 -25.98 -6.20 -18.78
N ARG A 287 -25.11 -6.54 -19.74
CA ARG A 287 -24.65 -7.92 -19.94
C ARG A 287 -23.86 -8.42 -18.72
N SER A 288 -22.99 -7.59 -18.16
CA SER A 288 -22.26 -7.92 -16.93
C SER A 288 -23.20 -8.17 -15.76
N CYS A 289 -24.24 -7.34 -15.59
CA CYS A 289 -25.28 -7.55 -14.58
C CYS A 289 -26.02 -8.89 -14.76
N ILE A 290 -26.45 -9.21 -15.98
CA ILE A 290 -27.14 -10.48 -16.29
C ILE A 290 -26.24 -11.66 -15.94
N ALA A 291 -24.97 -11.62 -16.36
CA ALA A 291 -24.01 -12.68 -16.07
C ALA A 291 -23.78 -12.85 -14.55
N LEU A 292 -23.68 -11.74 -13.80
CA LEU A 292 -23.45 -11.79 -12.36
C LEU A 292 -24.67 -12.32 -11.60
N MET A 293 -25.88 -11.86 -11.96
CA MET A 293 -27.12 -12.41 -11.39
C MET A 293 -27.25 -13.91 -11.69
N LYS A 294 -26.92 -14.35 -12.91
CA LYS A 294 -26.91 -15.79 -13.25
C LYS A 294 -25.94 -16.57 -12.37
N LYS A 295 -24.73 -16.05 -12.13
CA LYS A 295 -23.75 -16.68 -11.24
C LYS A 295 -24.27 -16.78 -9.79
N ILE A 296 -24.90 -15.72 -9.28
CA ILE A 296 -25.51 -15.73 -7.93
C ILE A 296 -26.64 -16.77 -7.85
N LEU A 297 -27.50 -16.86 -8.87
CA LEU A 297 -28.57 -17.87 -8.93
C LEU A 297 -28.02 -19.31 -8.99
N GLN A 298 -26.94 -19.53 -9.73
CA GLN A 298 -26.26 -20.82 -9.76
C GLN A 298 -25.65 -21.17 -8.40
N ALA A 299 -24.94 -20.23 -7.77
CA ALA A 299 -24.34 -20.42 -6.45
C ALA A 299 -25.38 -20.71 -5.37
N THR A 300 -26.48 -19.96 -5.34
CA THR A 300 -27.60 -20.19 -4.41
C THR A 300 -28.27 -21.54 -4.62
N SER A 301 -28.40 -22.00 -5.87
CA SER A 301 -28.93 -23.34 -6.17
C SER A 301 -28.03 -24.47 -5.65
N LEU A 302 -26.71 -24.32 -5.77
CA LEU A 302 -25.72 -25.28 -5.26
C LEU A 302 -25.69 -25.27 -3.73
N ALA A 303 -25.69 -24.09 -3.11
CA ALA A 303 -25.73 -23.94 -1.65
C ALA A 303 -26.97 -24.61 -1.05
N ARG A 304 -28.16 -24.39 -1.64
CA ARG A 304 -29.40 -25.06 -1.22
C ARG A 304 -29.30 -26.58 -1.32
N LYS A 305 -28.77 -27.12 -2.43
CA LYS A 305 -28.57 -28.57 -2.57
C LYS A 305 -27.66 -29.12 -1.47
N LYS A 306 -26.56 -28.43 -1.17
CA LYS A 306 -25.62 -28.81 -0.10
C LYS A 306 -26.30 -28.82 1.27
N MET A 307 -27.07 -27.77 1.61
CA MET A 307 -27.80 -27.70 2.86
C MET A 307 -28.85 -28.82 3.01
N ILE A 308 -29.55 -29.18 1.94
CA ILE A 308 -30.52 -30.29 1.95
C ILE A 308 -29.81 -31.63 2.21
N LEU A 309 -28.65 -31.85 1.57
CA LEU A 309 -27.86 -33.06 1.79
C LEU A 309 -27.32 -33.14 3.22
N GLU A 310 -26.82 -32.04 3.77
CA GLU A 310 -26.36 -31.97 5.16
C GLU A 310 -27.49 -32.25 6.15
N LYS A 311 -28.68 -31.67 5.95
CA LYS A 311 -29.85 -31.96 6.80
C LYS A 311 -30.28 -33.42 6.74
N LYS A 312 -30.31 -34.01 5.53
CA LYS A 312 -30.59 -35.44 5.36
C LYS A 312 -29.57 -36.32 6.06
N SER A 313 -28.29 -35.97 6.01
CA SER A 313 -27.23 -36.72 6.71
C SER A 313 -27.32 -36.63 8.23
N ARG A 314 -27.97 -35.60 8.77
CA ARG A 314 -28.21 -35.40 10.21
C ARG A 314 -29.56 -35.94 10.70
N GLY A 315 -30.36 -36.53 9.81
CA GLY A 315 -31.71 -37.02 10.15
C GLY A 315 -32.74 -35.92 10.44
N GLU A 316 -32.46 -34.66 10.07
CA GLU A 316 -33.37 -33.54 10.29
C GLU A 316 -34.46 -33.48 9.21
N ALA A 317 -35.69 -33.13 9.59
CA ALA A 317 -36.78 -32.91 8.65
C ALA A 317 -36.44 -31.78 7.66
N VAL A 318 -36.56 -32.08 6.36
CA VAL A 318 -36.34 -31.10 5.28
C VAL A 318 -37.60 -30.24 5.14
N LEU A 319 -37.71 -29.18 5.96
CA LEU A 319 -38.71 -28.14 5.74
C LEU A 319 -38.35 -27.35 4.47
N ASN A 320 -39.35 -27.09 3.62
CA ASN A 320 -39.20 -26.38 2.35
C ASN A 320 -38.67 -24.94 2.56
N PHE A 321 -37.40 -24.70 2.19
CA PHE A 321 -36.78 -23.36 2.10
C PHE A 321 -36.98 -22.69 0.72
#